data_AF-A0A1N6NLK3-F1
#
_entry.id   AF-A0A1N6NLK3-F1
#
_cell.length_a   1.000
_cell.length_b   1.000
_cell.length_c   1.000
_cell.angle_alpha   90.00
_cell.angle_beta   90.00
_cell.angle_gamma   90.00
#
_symmetry.space_group_name_H-M   'P 1'
#
loop_
_entity.id
_entity.type
_entity.pdbx_description
1 polymer ?
#
loop_
_entity_poly.entity_id
_entity_poly.type
_entity_poly.pdbx_seq_one_letter_code
_entity_poly.pdbx_strand_id
1 'polypeptide(L)'
;MTSRALLSQAALRERLRQLDHGELRSSGYWLTNFLMVISTVLGVYLAAKVGLQQAITFDEISDLKYSYNLQTALADELAENATVLRQYNSSYLSRALPQEELLRNNPGISHFVWDTMKSSPQSLETPGYFLNEIQRFYRASQRIITARERHQYSALQASQLLTEQLDYLEHQVLPRLRNNIARLRQTLEALDVQVAEEIQHAP
;
A
#
# COMPACT_ATOMS: atom_id res chain seq x y z
N MET A 1 -17.20 -12.39 91.94
CA MET A 1 -17.39 -11.76 90.60
C MET A 1 -16.12 -11.89 89.76
N THR A 2 -15.64 -13.10 89.46
CA THR A 2 -14.30 -13.30 88.85
C THR A 2 -14.25 -14.46 87.84
N SER A 3 -15.37 -14.82 87.19
CA SER A 3 -15.41 -15.93 86.21
C SER A 3 -15.67 -15.47 84.76
N ARG A 4 -16.33 -14.34 84.54
CA ARG A 4 -16.60 -13.80 83.18
C ARG A 4 -15.39 -13.13 82.51
N ALA A 5 -14.39 -12.68 83.28
CA ALA A 5 -13.22 -11.98 82.73
C ALA A 5 -12.14 -12.91 82.16
N LEU A 6 -12.07 -14.17 82.61
CA LEU A 6 -11.05 -15.13 82.15
C LEU A 6 -11.44 -15.78 80.80
N LEU A 7 -12.72 -16.03 80.57
CA LEU A 7 -13.23 -16.58 79.31
C LEU A 7 -13.11 -15.57 78.15
N SER A 8 -13.25 -14.27 78.42
CA SER A 8 -13.09 -13.24 77.38
C SER A 8 -11.63 -13.07 76.96
N GLN A 9 -10.68 -13.18 77.89
CA GLN A 9 -9.25 -13.08 77.57
C GLN A 9 -8.73 -14.31 76.81
N ALA A 10 -9.20 -15.52 77.14
CA ALA A 10 -8.86 -16.74 76.42
C ALA A 10 -9.39 -16.71 74.97
N ALA A 11 -10.67 -16.36 74.80
CA ALA A 11 -11.30 -16.22 73.49
C ALA A 11 -10.68 -15.09 72.65
N LEU A 12 -10.24 -13.98 73.28
CA LEU A 12 -9.49 -12.92 72.59
C LEU A 12 -8.11 -13.39 72.13
N ARG A 13 -7.38 -14.13 72.98
CA ARG A 13 -6.06 -14.68 72.62
C ARG A 13 -6.16 -15.69 71.49
N GLU A 14 -7.20 -16.51 71.49
CA GLU A 14 -7.43 -17.50 70.44
C GLU A 14 -7.79 -16.84 69.09
N ARG A 15 -8.61 -15.77 69.11
CA ARG A 15 -8.89 -14.94 67.93
C ARG A 15 -7.66 -14.15 67.47
N LEU A 16 -6.83 -13.62 68.37
CA LEU A 16 -5.58 -12.94 68.04
C LEU A 16 -4.53 -13.90 67.47
N ARG A 17 -4.53 -15.17 67.89
CA ARG A 17 -3.66 -16.23 67.37
C ARG A 17 -4.12 -16.74 66.00
N GLN A 18 -5.42 -16.74 65.73
CA GLN A 18 -5.97 -16.94 64.38
C GLN A 18 -5.67 -15.76 63.44
N LEU A 19 -5.37 -14.58 64.00
CA LEU A 19 -4.91 -13.40 63.28
C LEU A 19 -3.37 -13.28 63.24
N ASP A 20 -2.63 -14.30 63.69
CA ASP A 20 -1.16 -14.26 63.63
C ASP A 20 -0.71 -14.59 62.21
N HIS A 21 -0.49 -13.54 61.41
CA HIS A 21 -0.16 -13.59 59.99
C HIS A 21 1.31 -14.05 59.77
N GLY A 22 1.71 -15.17 60.39
CA GLY A 22 3.04 -15.75 60.25
C GLY A 22 3.37 -16.15 58.81
N GLU A 23 2.35 -16.49 58.01
CA GLU A 23 2.49 -16.72 56.56
C GLU A 23 2.86 -15.46 55.78
N LEU A 24 2.44 -14.26 56.21
CA LEU A 24 2.84 -13.00 55.58
C LEU A 24 4.28 -12.58 55.92
N ARG A 25 4.91 -13.20 56.94
CA ARG A 25 6.33 -13.02 57.28
C ARG A 25 7.21 -14.17 56.78
N SER A 26 6.62 -15.22 56.22
CA SER A 26 7.35 -16.28 55.53
C SER A 26 8.06 -15.70 54.30
N SER A 27 9.38 -15.80 54.27
CA SER A 27 10.19 -15.39 53.12
C SER A 27 9.74 -16.08 51.82
N GLY A 28 9.13 -17.28 51.92
CA GLY A 28 8.60 -18.03 50.78
C GLY A 28 7.32 -17.44 50.17
N TYR A 29 6.45 -16.81 50.97
CA TYR A 29 5.25 -16.13 50.47
C TYR A 29 5.62 -14.90 49.64
N TRP A 30 6.52 -14.06 50.15
CA TRP A 30 7.03 -12.90 49.43
C TRP A 30 7.81 -13.28 48.17
N LEU A 31 8.62 -14.33 48.23
CA LEU A 31 9.34 -14.83 47.06
C LEU A 31 8.39 -15.31 45.96
N THR A 32 7.37 -16.09 46.31
CA THR A 32 6.38 -16.60 45.35
C THR A 32 5.58 -15.47 44.72
N ASN A 33 5.11 -14.51 45.52
CA ASN A 33 4.35 -13.38 44.99
C ASN A 33 5.21 -12.44 44.15
N PHE A 34 6.46 -12.20 44.55
CA PHE A 34 7.40 -11.43 43.75
C PHE A 34 7.67 -12.11 42.39
N LEU A 35 7.89 -13.43 42.39
CA LEU A 35 8.02 -14.22 41.17
C LEU A 35 6.73 -14.18 40.32
N MET A 36 5.54 -14.22 40.93
CA MET A 36 4.26 -14.13 40.24
C MET A 36 4.07 -12.76 39.55
N VAL A 37 4.41 -11.67 40.25
CA VAL A 37 4.35 -10.31 39.69
C VAL A 37 5.33 -10.18 38.52
N ILE A 38 6.58 -10.62 38.70
CA ILE A 38 7.58 -10.61 37.61
C ILE A 38 7.09 -11.45 36.42
N SER A 39 6.54 -12.64 36.66
CA SER A 39 6.02 -13.50 35.60
C SER A 39 4.88 -12.83 34.83
N THR A 40 4.00 -12.12 35.52
CA THR A 40 2.88 -11.41 34.89
C THR A 40 3.36 -10.24 34.04
N VAL A 41 4.30 -9.44 34.58
CA VAL A 41 4.90 -8.32 33.86
C VAL A 41 5.68 -8.81 32.63
N LEU A 42 6.46 -9.89 32.78
CA LEU A 42 7.18 -10.51 31.66
C LEU A 42 6.24 -11.09 30.61
N GLY A 43 5.14 -11.73 31.03
CA GLY A 43 4.12 -12.27 30.13
C GLY A 43 3.46 -11.18 29.27
N VAL A 44 3.06 -10.06 29.91
CA VAL A 44 2.50 -8.90 29.21
C VAL A 44 3.55 -8.25 28.30
N TYR A 45 4.79 -8.08 28.75
CA TYR A 45 5.87 -7.50 27.94
C TYR A 45 6.14 -8.31 26.66
N LEU A 46 6.21 -9.64 26.78
CA LEU A 46 6.44 -10.51 25.64
C LEU A 46 5.26 -10.50 24.66
N ALA A 47 4.03 -10.56 25.18
CA ALA A 47 2.81 -10.45 24.36
C ALA A 47 2.74 -9.11 23.63
N ALA A 48 3.07 -8.00 24.31
CA ALA A 48 3.12 -6.67 23.70
C ALA A 48 4.20 -6.58 22.61
N LYS A 49 5.38 -7.18 22.82
CA LYS A 49 6.44 -7.23 21.80
C LYS A 49 6.00 -8.00 20.56
N VAL A 50 5.36 -9.16 20.74
CA VAL A 50 4.82 -9.96 19.63
C VAL A 50 3.71 -9.19 18.90
N GLY A 51 2.81 -8.53 19.64
CA GLY A 51 1.73 -7.73 19.05
C GLY A 51 2.25 -6.56 18.21
N LEU A 52 3.28 -5.85 18.68
CA LEU A 52 3.90 -4.77 17.92
C LEU A 52 4.59 -5.28 16.65
N GLN A 53 5.36 -6.37 16.75
CA GLN A 53 6.01 -6.98 15.59
C GLN A 53 4.99 -7.44 14.53
N GLN A 54 3.89 -8.03 14.98
CA GLN A 54 2.79 -8.41 14.09
C GLN A 54 2.15 -7.19 13.42
N ALA A 55 1.96 -6.09 14.16
CA ALA A 55 1.38 -4.87 13.62
C ALA A 55 2.27 -4.21 12.55
N ILE A 56 3.58 -4.14 12.79
CA ILE A 56 4.55 -3.62 11.81
C ILE A 56 4.54 -4.48 10.54
N THR A 57 4.58 -5.80 10.69
CA THR A 57 4.55 -6.74 9.55
C THR A 57 3.25 -6.59 8.76
N PHE A 58 2.11 -6.38 9.43
CA PHE A 58 0.82 -6.15 8.78
C PHE A 58 0.79 -4.82 8.00
N ASP A 59 1.38 -3.77 8.55
CA ASP A 59 1.47 -2.46 7.90
C ASP A 59 2.33 -2.54 6.62
N GLU A 60 3.52 -3.16 6.71
CA GLU A 60 4.40 -3.41 5.57
C GLU A 60 3.70 -4.22 4.47
N ILE A 61 2.99 -5.29 4.84
CA ILE A 61 2.20 -6.09 3.90
C ILE A 61 1.10 -5.24 3.26
N SER A 62 0.42 -4.42 4.04
CA SER A 62 -0.66 -3.57 3.54
C SER A 62 -0.14 -2.58 2.51
N ASP A 63 0.97 -1.90 2.80
CA ASP A 63 1.62 -0.97 1.88
C ASP A 63 2.08 -1.65 0.59
N LEU A 64 2.66 -2.86 0.68
CA LEU A 64 3.02 -3.65 -0.50
C LEU A 64 1.80 -3.99 -1.37
N LYS A 65 0.67 -4.39 -0.76
CA LYS A 65 -0.57 -4.66 -1.50
C LYS A 65 -1.12 -3.42 -2.17
N TYR A 66 -1.13 -2.28 -1.47
CA TYR A 66 -1.57 -1.02 -2.04
C TYR A 66 -0.69 -0.59 -3.20
N SER A 67 0.64 -0.67 -3.05
CA SER A 67 1.60 -0.35 -4.11
C SER A 67 1.43 -1.27 -5.32
N TYR A 68 1.23 -2.57 -5.10
CA TYR A 68 0.92 -3.53 -6.17
C TYR A 68 -0.35 -3.11 -6.93
N ASN A 69 -1.48 -2.93 -6.23
CA ASN A 69 -2.76 -2.60 -6.87
C ASN A 69 -2.69 -1.27 -7.63
N LEU A 70 -2.03 -0.26 -7.05
CA LEU A 70 -1.87 1.05 -7.65
C LEU A 70 -1.03 0.99 -8.93
N GLN A 71 0.09 0.26 -8.90
CA GLN A 71 0.95 0.11 -10.07
C GLN A 71 0.29 -0.73 -11.18
N THR A 72 -0.49 -1.75 -10.81
CA THR A 72 -1.31 -2.52 -11.76
C THR A 72 -2.33 -1.63 -12.46
N ALA A 73 -3.15 -0.90 -11.69
CA ALA A 73 -4.15 0.01 -12.25
C ALA A 73 -3.50 1.09 -13.14
N LEU A 74 -2.31 1.56 -12.78
CA LEU A 74 -1.54 2.51 -13.60
C LEU A 74 -1.05 1.87 -14.91
N ALA A 75 -0.59 0.62 -14.87
CA ALA A 75 -0.18 -0.10 -16.07
C ALA A 75 -1.35 -0.31 -17.03
N ASP A 76 -2.53 -0.63 -16.50
CA ASP A 76 -3.76 -0.79 -17.29
C ASP A 76 -4.21 0.53 -17.91
N GLU A 77 -4.24 1.62 -17.14
CA GLU A 77 -4.54 2.97 -17.66
C GLU A 77 -3.59 3.34 -18.80
N LEU A 78 -2.30 3.09 -18.66
CA LEU A 78 -1.31 3.38 -19.70
C LEU A 78 -1.51 2.54 -20.96
N ALA A 79 -1.82 1.25 -20.81
CA ALA A 79 -2.03 0.35 -21.94
C ALA A 79 -3.32 0.72 -22.71
N GLU A 80 -4.39 1.07 -22.00
CA GLU A 80 -5.63 1.56 -22.60
C GLU A 80 -5.38 2.88 -23.32
N ASN A 81 -4.72 3.84 -22.67
CA ASN A 81 -4.38 5.13 -23.27
C ASN A 81 -3.50 4.99 -24.52
N ALA A 82 -2.52 4.08 -24.51
CA ALA A 82 -1.69 3.78 -25.67
C ALA A 82 -2.55 3.30 -26.85
N THR A 83 -3.51 2.41 -26.57
CA THR A 83 -4.45 1.89 -27.58
C THR A 83 -5.32 3.01 -28.16
N VAL A 84 -5.93 3.84 -27.30
CA VAL A 84 -6.75 4.98 -27.72
C VAL A 84 -5.95 5.97 -28.57
N LEU A 85 -4.74 6.30 -28.15
CA LEU A 85 -3.87 7.22 -28.90
C LEU A 85 -3.40 6.63 -30.23
N ARG A 86 -3.14 5.33 -30.30
CA ARG A 86 -2.78 4.66 -31.55
C ARG A 86 -3.94 4.68 -32.54
N GLN A 87 -5.16 4.40 -32.07
CA GLN A 87 -6.37 4.49 -32.88
C GLN A 87 -6.64 5.92 -33.36
N TYR A 88 -6.46 6.91 -32.47
CA TYR A 88 -6.59 8.32 -32.85
C TYR A 88 -5.55 8.74 -33.88
N ASN A 89 -4.31 8.26 -33.73
CA ASN A 89 -3.23 8.54 -34.67
C ASN A 89 -3.57 8.04 -36.09
N SER A 90 -4.00 6.77 -36.21
CA SER A 90 -4.35 6.17 -37.50
C SER A 90 -5.61 6.78 -38.12
N SER A 91 -6.60 7.13 -37.30
CA SER A 91 -7.92 7.55 -37.78
C SER A 91 -8.02 9.04 -38.09
N TYR A 92 -7.27 9.88 -37.36
CA TYR A 92 -7.40 11.34 -37.41
C TYR A 92 -6.05 12.05 -37.56
N LEU A 93 -5.10 11.83 -36.64
CA LEU A 93 -3.89 12.66 -36.55
C LEU A 93 -3.00 12.60 -37.80
N SER A 94 -2.87 11.40 -38.38
CA SER A 94 -2.09 11.12 -39.60
C SER A 94 -2.71 11.66 -40.88
N ARG A 95 -3.96 12.12 -40.83
CA ARG A 95 -4.70 12.61 -41.98
C ARG A 95 -4.65 14.14 -42.08
N ALA A 96 -4.74 14.64 -43.30
CA ALA A 96 -4.81 16.08 -43.58
C ALA A 96 -6.22 16.63 -43.32
N LEU A 97 -6.70 16.51 -42.08
CA LEU A 97 -8.02 16.98 -41.66
C LEU A 97 -8.00 18.46 -41.25
N PRO A 98 -9.14 19.17 -41.37
CA PRO A 98 -9.32 20.50 -40.81
C PRO A 98 -9.21 20.52 -39.28
N GLN A 99 -8.87 21.68 -38.70
CA GLN A 99 -8.75 21.86 -37.25
C GLN A 99 -9.99 21.44 -36.47
N GLU A 100 -11.18 21.84 -36.93
CA GLU A 100 -12.45 21.55 -36.26
C GLU A 100 -12.70 20.05 -36.10
N GLU A 101 -12.29 19.25 -37.09
CA GLU A 101 -12.42 17.81 -37.05
C GLU A 101 -11.42 17.17 -36.09
N LEU A 102 -10.20 17.71 -35.99
CA LEU A 102 -9.21 17.27 -35.01
C LEU A 102 -9.66 17.56 -33.57
N LEU A 103 -10.19 18.76 -33.33
CA LEU A 103 -10.69 19.18 -32.02
C LEU A 103 -11.93 18.37 -31.59
N ARG A 104 -12.87 18.14 -32.51
CA ARG A 104 -14.09 17.37 -32.23
C ARG A 104 -13.80 15.92 -31.90
N ASN A 105 -12.75 15.34 -32.49
CA ASN A 105 -12.36 13.94 -32.28
C ASN A 105 -11.14 13.80 -31.36
N ASN A 106 -10.83 14.81 -30.54
CA ASN A 106 -9.71 14.72 -29.60
C ASN A 106 -9.90 13.48 -28.70
N PRO A 107 -8.86 12.64 -28.51
CA PRO A 107 -9.01 11.31 -27.91
C PRO A 107 -9.37 11.32 -26.43
N GLY A 108 -9.15 12.44 -25.70
CA GLY A 108 -9.48 12.53 -24.27
C GLY A 108 -8.96 11.35 -23.43
N ILE A 109 -7.65 11.23 -23.26
CA ILE A 109 -7.05 10.10 -22.52
C ILE A 109 -7.34 10.16 -21.02
N SER A 110 -7.42 8.99 -20.39
CA SER A 110 -7.65 8.87 -18.94
C SER A 110 -6.41 9.30 -18.16
N HIS A 111 -6.63 9.99 -17.04
CA HIS A 111 -5.59 10.31 -16.07
C HIS A 111 -6.03 9.95 -14.64
N PHE A 112 -7.07 9.12 -14.49
CA PHE A 112 -7.71 8.89 -13.19
C PHE A 112 -6.73 8.33 -12.16
N VAL A 113 -6.01 7.26 -12.50
CA VAL A 113 -5.02 6.63 -11.61
C VAL A 113 -3.84 7.57 -11.42
N TRP A 114 -3.30 8.14 -12.50
CA TRP A 114 -2.19 9.09 -12.43
C TRP A 114 -2.48 10.32 -11.56
N ASP A 115 -3.68 10.88 -11.65
CA ASP A 115 -4.10 12.02 -10.84
C ASP A 115 -4.32 11.62 -9.38
N THR A 116 -4.86 10.43 -9.14
CA THR A 116 -5.01 9.87 -7.78
C THR A 116 -3.65 9.66 -7.11
N MET A 117 -2.62 9.29 -7.88
CA MET A 117 -1.26 9.13 -7.35
C MET A 117 -0.70 10.44 -6.77
N LYS A 118 -1.10 11.61 -7.27
CA LYS A 118 -0.59 12.91 -6.77
C LYS A 118 -0.90 13.13 -5.29
N SER A 119 -1.97 12.54 -4.78
CA SER A 119 -2.42 12.67 -3.38
C SER A 119 -2.24 11.39 -2.56
N SER A 120 -1.79 10.29 -3.17
CA SER A 120 -1.58 9.03 -2.46
C SER A 120 -0.15 8.94 -1.90
N PRO A 121 0.02 8.73 -0.58
CA PRO A 121 1.33 8.50 0.05
C PRO A 121 2.09 7.33 -0.59
N GLN A 122 1.36 6.29 -0.99
CA GLN A 122 1.90 5.06 -1.59
C GLN A 122 2.51 5.29 -2.98
N SER A 123 2.31 6.45 -3.59
CA SER A 123 2.96 6.80 -4.85
C SER A 123 4.47 6.99 -4.70
N LEU A 124 4.95 7.29 -3.48
CA LEU A 124 6.37 7.37 -3.18
C LEU A 124 7.05 5.99 -3.21
N GLU A 125 6.28 4.91 -3.03
CA GLU A 125 6.76 3.53 -3.17
C GLU A 125 6.94 3.12 -4.64
N THR A 126 6.38 3.90 -5.58
CA THR A 126 6.61 3.66 -7.01
C THR A 126 8.00 4.17 -7.39
N PRO A 127 8.85 3.34 -8.04
CA PRO A 127 10.18 3.79 -8.46
C PRO A 127 10.11 5.06 -9.32
N GLY A 128 10.88 6.09 -8.96
CA GLY A 128 10.82 7.41 -9.60
C GLY A 128 11.10 7.40 -11.11
N TYR A 129 11.78 6.38 -11.62
CA TYR A 129 11.88 6.12 -13.06
C TYR A 129 10.50 6.05 -13.72
N PHE A 130 9.56 5.25 -13.21
CA PHE A 130 8.24 5.09 -13.82
C PHE A 130 7.44 6.39 -13.78
N LEU A 131 7.45 7.09 -12.65
CA LEU A 131 6.76 8.37 -12.51
C LEU A 131 7.24 9.39 -13.55
N ASN A 132 8.56 9.47 -13.76
CA ASN A 132 9.15 10.39 -14.74
C ASN A 132 8.80 10.01 -16.18
N GLU A 133 8.89 8.72 -16.53
CA GLU A 133 8.59 8.25 -17.89
C GLU A 133 7.11 8.42 -18.24
N ILE A 134 6.21 8.13 -17.29
CA ILE A 134 4.76 8.31 -17.46
C ILE A 134 4.40 9.79 -17.58
N GLN A 135 4.95 10.64 -16.71
CA GLN A 135 4.77 12.08 -16.82
C GLN A 135 5.27 12.61 -18.17
N ARG A 136 6.44 12.14 -18.63
CA ARG A 136 7.01 12.52 -19.92
C ARG A 136 6.08 12.10 -21.06
N PHE A 137 5.56 10.87 -21.04
CA PHE A 137 4.62 10.37 -22.02
C PHE A 137 3.37 11.24 -22.11
N TYR A 138 2.68 11.48 -20.98
CA TYR A 138 1.46 12.30 -20.97
C TYR A 138 1.72 13.72 -21.49
N ARG A 139 2.80 14.36 -21.06
CA ARG A 139 3.17 15.70 -21.54
C ARG A 139 3.53 15.71 -23.03
N ALA A 140 4.25 14.71 -23.52
CA ALA A 140 4.66 14.61 -24.90
C ALA A 140 3.46 14.39 -25.83
N SER A 141 2.59 13.44 -25.50
CA SER A 141 1.37 13.13 -26.26
C SER A 141 0.47 14.36 -26.36
N GLN A 142 0.17 15.03 -25.24
CA GLN A 142 -0.63 16.25 -25.26
C GLN A 142 0.02 17.35 -26.12
N ARG A 143 1.33 17.56 -25.97
CA ARG A 143 2.05 18.57 -26.75
C ARG A 143 1.97 18.29 -28.25
N ILE A 144 2.14 17.05 -28.67
CA ILE A 144 2.09 16.65 -30.09
C ILE A 144 0.69 16.87 -30.66
N ILE A 145 -0.35 16.42 -29.94
CA ILE A 145 -1.75 16.58 -30.35
C ILE A 145 -2.10 18.06 -30.46
N THR A 146 -1.83 18.87 -29.43
CA THR A 146 -2.11 20.31 -29.47
C THR A 146 -1.31 21.05 -30.54
N ALA A 147 -0.04 20.67 -30.78
CA ALA A 147 0.74 21.24 -31.88
C ALA A 147 0.12 20.91 -33.24
N ARG A 148 -0.42 19.70 -33.42
CA ARG A 148 -1.12 19.31 -34.65
C ARG A 148 -2.44 20.05 -34.82
N GLU A 149 -3.24 20.16 -33.76
CA GLU A 149 -4.49 20.93 -33.74
C GLU A 149 -4.25 22.40 -34.07
N ARG A 150 -3.11 22.97 -33.67
CA ARG A 150 -2.70 24.34 -33.98
C ARG A 150 -1.96 24.49 -35.31
N HIS A 151 -1.90 23.43 -36.12
CA HIS A 151 -1.17 23.39 -37.39
C HIS A 151 0.34 23.72 -37.29
N GLN A 152 0.93 23.59 -36.09
CA GLN A 152 2.37 23.75 -35.88
C GLN A 152 3.15 22.51 -36.35
N TYR A 153 2.50 21.34 -36.34
CA TYR A 153 3.01 20.11 -36.93
C TYR A 153 2.17 19.66 -38.12
N SER A 154 2.84 19.13 -39.14
CA SER A 154 2.17 18.42 -40.24
C SER A 154 1.58 17.10 -39.74
N ALA A 155 0.62 16.54 -40.49
CA ALA A 155 -0.01 15.26 -40.14
C ALA A 155 1.03 14.14 -40.05
N LEU A 156 1.95 14.07 -41.01
CA LEU A 156 3.03 13.09 -41.02
C LEU A 156 3.96 13.25 -39.81
N GLN A 157 4.40 14.48 -39.53
CA GLN A 157 5.31 14.76 -38.42
C GLN A 157 4.66 14.43 -37.06
N ALA A 158 3.44 14.89 -36.83
CA ALA A 158 2.72 14.62 -35.59
C ALA A 158 2.48 13.11 -35.42
N SER A 159 2.12 12.42 -36.50
CA SER A 159 1.87 10.98 -36.47
C SER A 159 3.14 10.19 -36.15
N GLN A 160 4.27 10.51 -36.77
CA GLN A 160 5.56 9.86 -36.50
C GLN A 160 6.01 10.09 -35.06
N LEU A 161 5.94 11.33 -34.56
CA LEU A 161 6.31 11.66 -33.19
C LEU A 161 5.42 10.94 -32.18
N LEU A 162 4.11 10.86 -32.42
CA LEU A 162 3.20 10.16 -31.52
C LEU A 162 3.47 8.64 -31.55
N THR A 163 3.69 8.06 -32.73
CA THR A 163 4.09 6.64 -32.86
C THR A 163 5.37 6.35 -32.11
N GLU A 164 6.39 7.20 -32.19
CA GLU A 164 7.65 7.02 -31.45
C GLU A 164 7.41 7.01 -29.93
N GLN A 165 6.55 7.90 -29.41
CA GLN A 165 6.22 7.90 -27.98
C GLN A 165 5.44 6.65 -27.57
N LEU A 166 4.50 6.19 -28.40
CA LEU A 166 3.73 4.98 -28.16
C LEU A 166 4.61 3.73 -28.18
N ASP A 167 5.49 3.61 -29.18
CA ASP A 167 6.39 2.48 -29.31
C ASP A 167 7.39 2.44 -28.14
N TYR A 168 7.87 3.59 -27.68
CA TYR A 168 8.72 3.65 -26.49
C TYR A 168 7.97 3.24 -25.22
N LEU A 169 6.74 3.72 -25.02
CA LEU A 169 5.89 3.32 -23.90
C LEU A 169 5.67 1.80 -23.90
N GLU A 170 5.26 1.24 -25.03
CA GLU A 170 4.88 -0.17 -25.14
C GLU A 170 6.05 -1.15 -25.11
N HIS A 171 7.18 -0.80 -25.71
CA HIS A 171 8.32 -1.70 -25.80
C HIS A 171 9.35 -1.51 -24.68
N GLN A 172 9.37 -0.35 -24.01
CA GLN A 172 10.34 -0.08 -22.95
C GLN A 172 9.71 0.12 -21.58
N VAL A 173 8.70 0.98 -21.46
CA VAL A 173 8.20 1.41 -20.15
C VAL A 173 7.22 0.38 -19.57
N LEU A 174 6.16 0.02 -20.31
CA LEU A 174 5.15 -0.94 -19.88
C LEU A 174 5.74 -2.32 -19.50
N PRO A 175 6.66 -2.91 -20.28
CA PRO A 175 7.27 -4.19 -19.91
C PRO A 175 8.09 -4.09 -18.62
N ARG A 176 8.81 -2.99 -18.42
CA ARG A 176 9.56 -2.77 -17.16
C ARG A 176 8.63 -2.57 -15.98
N LEU A 177 7.51 -1.86 -16.16
CA LEU A 177 6.51 -1.66 -15.13
C LEU A 177 5.84 -2.99 -14.74
N ARG A 178 5.43 -3.79 -15.73
CA ARG A 178 4.89 -5.14 -15.52
C ARG A 178 5.88 -6.06 -14.80
N ASN A 179 7.15 -6.02 -15.17
CA ASN A 179 8.19 -6.77 -14.44
C ASN A 179 8.34 -6.27 -12.99
N ASN A 180 8.18 -4.96 -12.74
CA ASN A 180 8.19 -4.43 -11.38
C ASN A 180 7.01 -4.96 -10.56
N ILE A 181 5.81 -4.90 -11.13
CA ILE A 181 4.57 -5.43 -10.54
C ILE A 181 4.70 -6.93 -10.25
N ALA A 182 5.28 -7.70 -11.18
CA ALA A 182 5.54 -9.13 -10.99
C ALA A 182 6.47 -9.40 -9.80
N ARG A 183 7.50 -8.57 -9.58
CA ARG A 183 8.37 -8.67 -8.40
C ARG A 183 7.63 -8.33 -7.10
N LEU A 184 6.75 -7.33 -7.12
CA LEU A 184 5.90 -7.00 -5.98
C LEU A 184 4.97 -8.17 -5.65
N ARG A 185 4.37 -8.79 -6.67
CA ARG A 185 3.56 -10.00 -6.52
C ARG A 185 4.34 -11.14 -5.89
N GLN A 186 5.53 -11.45 -6.39
CA GLN A 186 6.40 -12.48 -5.81
C GLN A 186 6.75 -12.19 -4.34
N THR A 187 6.95 -10.92 -4.00
CA THR A 187 7.21 -10.50 -2.61
C THR A 187 5.98 -10.73 -1.72
N LEU A 188 4.78 -10.42 -2.21
CA LEU A 188 3.52 -10.66 -1.50
C LEU A 188 3.22 -12.15 -1.34
N GLU A 189 3.46 -12.95 -2.39
CA GLU A 189 3.29 -14.42 -2.35
C GLU A 189 4.26 -15.07 -1.35
N ALA A 190 5.51 -14.59 -1.28
CA ALA A 190 6.48 -15.05 -0.28
C ALA A 190 6.07 -14.74 1.17
N LEU A 191 5.19 -13.76 1.36
CA LEU A 191 4.62 -13.38 2.66
C LEU A 191 3.26 -14.08 2.94
N ASP A 192 2.90 -15.09 2.15
CA ASP A 192 1.63 -15.85 2.21
C ASP A 192 0.38 -14.97 1.99
N VAL A 193 0.55 -13.85 1.28
CA VAL A 193 -0.51 -12.92 0.94
C VAL A 193 -0.98 -13.22 -0.49
N GLN A 194 -2.15 -13.85 -0.61
CA GLN A 194 -2.80 -14.01 -1.90
C GLN A 194 -3.31 -12.66 -2.40
N VAL A 195 -2.84 -12.26 -3.56
CA VAL A 195 -3.37 -11.11 -4.30
C VAL A 195 -4.25 -11.66 -5.42
N ALA A 196 -5.42 -11.04 -5.66
CA ALA A 196 -6.33 -11.48 -6.70
C ALA A 196 -5.59 -11.57 -8.05
N GLU A 197 -5.73 -12.71 -8.73
CA GLU A 197 -5.24 -12.87 -10.09
C GLU A 197 -5.93 -11.88 -11.02
N GLU A 198 -5.13 -11.15 -11.79
CA GLU A 198 -5.57 -10.40 -12.95
C GLU A 198 -6.43 -11.29 -13.85
N ILE A 199 -7.60 -10.79 -14.23
CA ILE A 199 -8.42 -11.36 -15.28
C ILE A 199 -7.59 -11.31 -16.55
N GLN A 200 -7.05 -12.46 -16.94
CA GLN A 200 -6.43 -12.69 -18.24
C GLN A 200 -7.32 -12.08 -19.33
N HIS A 201 -6.89 -10.98 -19.94
CA HIS A 201 -7.38 -10.64 -21.27
C HIS A 201 -6.71 -11.60 -22.24
N ALA A 202 -7.51 -12.57 -22.67
CA ALA A 202 -7.27 -13.46 -23.79
C ALA A 202 -7.07 -12.65 -25.10
N PRO A 203 -6.46 -13.25 -26.14
CA PRO A 203 -5.75 -12.55 -27.22
C PRO A 203 -6.63 -11.67 -28.12
#